data_AF-A0A7V9FSG6-F1
#
_entry.id   AF-A0A7V9FSG6-F1
#
_cell.length_a   1.000
_cell.length_b   1.000
_cell.length_c   1.000
_cell.angle_alpha   90.00
_cell.angle_beta   90.00
_cell.angle_gamma   90.00
#
_symmetry.space_group_name_H-M   'P 1'
#
loop_
_entity.id
_entity.type
_entity.pdbx_description
1 polymer ?
#
loop_
_entity_poly.entity_id
_entity_poly.type
_entity_poly.pdbx_seq_one_letter_code
_entity_poly.pdbx_strand_id
1 'polypeptide(L)'
;MCGPLGHSDWEDRVDHLTIRSCDRVAAARVPKLGRVDVFAPEGVVWAYEGPAECTVRALLNLVHPQHPDAPTGVYRRHAPPGPPTRAAPDDNPASARESRRSTRGPARRLVTTP
;
A
#
# COMPACT_ATOMS: atom_id res chain seq x y z
N MET A 1 0.60 -40.93 15.15
CA MET A 1 0.54 -41.12 13.69
C MET A 1 0.50 -39.75 13.04
N CYS A 2 1.59 -39.30 12.43
CA CYS A 2 1.62 -38.07 11.66
C CYS A 2 1.16 -38.40 10.24
N GLY A 3 0.08 -37.75 9.77
CA GLY A 3 -0.39 -37.84 8.39
C GLY A 3 0.64 -37.30 7.40
N PRO A 4 0.48 -37.55 6.09
CA PRO A 4 1.45 -37.12 5.09
C PRO A 4 1.62 -35.60 5.19
N LEU A 5 2.84 -35.13 4.93
CA LEU A 5 3.20 -33.71 4.83
C LEU A 5 2.38 -33.08 3.72
N GLY A 6 1.14 -32.71 4.05
CA GLY A 6 0.22 -32.01 3.18
C GLY A 6 0.87 -30.68 2.85
N HIS A 7 1.00 -30.40 1.56
CA HIS A 7 1.21 -29.05 1.04
C HIS A 7 0.40 -28.10 1.92
N SER A 8 1.08 -27.24 2.70
CA SER A 8 0.38 -26.19 3.42
C SER A 8 0.04 -25.13 2.39
N ASP A 9 -1.01 -25.41 1.62
CA ASP A 9 -1.65 -24.47 0.74
C ASP A 9 -2.16 -23.30 1.59
N TRP A 10 -1.28 -22.32 1.76
CA TRP A 10 -1.65 -20.94 1.99
C TRP A 10 -2.17 -20.31 0.68
N GLU A 11 -2.72 -21.11 -0.24
CA GLU A 11 -2.92 -20.77 -1.65
C GLU A 11 -4.21 -20.00 -1.96
N ASP A 12 -5.14 -19.87 -1.02
CA ASP A 12 -6.43 -19.22 -1.30
C ASP A 12 -6.61 -17.81 -0.72
N ARG A 13 -5.65 -17.28 0.05
CA ARG A 13 -5.74 -15.92 0.63
C ARG A 13 -4.41 -15.17 0.62
N VAL A 14 -4.46 -13.85 0.42
CA VAL A 14 -3.31 -12.94 0.55
C VAL A 14 -3.63 -11.88 1.58
N ASP A 15 -2.67 -11.66 2.48
CA ASP A 15 -2.64 -10.50 3.35
C ASP A 15 -1.76 -9.43 2.71
N HIS A 16 -2.27 -8.21 2.57
CA HIS A 16 -1.49 -7.09 2.04
C HIS A 16 -1.65 -5.84 2.89
N LEU A 17 -0.62 -5.02 2.84
CA LEU A 17 -0.52 -3.73 3.52
C LEU A 17 -0.28 -2.64 2.46
N THR A 18 -1.13 -1.63 2.43
CA THR A 18 -1.02 -0.47 1.54
C THR A 18 -0.72 0.77 2.36
N ILE A 19 0.44 1.38 2.15
CA ILE A 19 0.81 2.68 2.72
C ILE A 19 0.17 3.77 1.87
N ARG A 20 -0.71 4.60 2.45
CA ARG A 20 -1.41 5.68 1.75
C ARG A 20 -0.73 7.03 1.97
N SER A 21 -0.23 7.27 3.19
CA SER A 21 0.54 8.44 3.60
C SER A 21 1.49 8.06 4.74
N CYS A 22 2.26 9.02 5.26
CA CYS A 22 3.18 8.79 6.38
C CYS A 22 2.48 8.35 7.67
N ASP A 23 1.21 8.70 7.85
CA ASP A 23 0.40 8.45 9.03
C ASP A 23 -0.73 7.45 8.80
N ARG A 24 -1.07 7.13 7.53
CA ARG A 24 -2.23 6.32 7.18
C ARG A 24 -1.88 5.10 6.36
N VAL A 25 -2.30 3.95 6.85
CA VAL A 25 -2.05 2.63 6.25
C VAL A 25 -3.36 1.85 6.23
N ALA A 26 -3.52 1.01 5.21
CA ALA A 26 -4.62 0.06 5.11
C ALA A 26 -4.06 -1.37 5.04
N ALA A 27 -4.69 -2.30 5.74
CA ALA A 27 -4.42 -3.72 5.64
C ALA A 27 -5.69 -4.44 5.19
N ALA A 28 -5.53 -5.50 4.39
CA ALA A 28 -6.65 -6.35 4.03
C ALA A 28 -6.22 -7.79 3.73
N ARG A 29 -7.14 -8.72 4.01
CA ARG A 29 -7.08 -10.11 3.59
C ARG A 29 -7.99 -10.31 2.39
N VAL A 30 -7.44 -10.75 1.28
CA VAL A 30 -8.15 -10.95 0.00
C VAL A 30 -8.15 -12.45 -0.36
N PRO A 31 -9.23 -12.96 -0.95
CA PRO A 31 -9.24 -14.32 -1.49
C PRO A 31 -8.43 -14.37 -2.80
N LYS A 32 -7.58 -15.39 -2.98
CA LYS A 32 -6.87 -15.73 -4.23
C LYS A 32 -7.78 -16.47 -5.19
N LEU A 33 -8.84 -15.80 -5.68
CA LEU A 33 -9.69 -16.33 -6.74
C LEU A 33 -9.04 -15.98 -8.09
N GLY A 34 -8.02 -16.74 -8.49
CA GLY A 34 -7.30 -16.52 -9.75
C GLY A 34 -6.47 -15.23 -9.75
N ARG A 35 -6.72 -14.32 -10.70
CA ARG A 35 -5.93 -13.09 -10.87
C ARG A 35 -6.43 -12.00 -9.93
N VAL A 36 -5.78 -11.83 -8.78
CA VAL A 36 -6.13 -10.82 -7.78
C VAL A 36 -5.42 -9.50 -8.07
N ASP A 37 -6.18 -8.41 -8.20
CA ASP A 37 -5.65 -7.05 -8.05
C ASP A 37 -5.45 -6.77 -6.55
N VAL A 38 -4.19 -6.77 -6.12
CA VAL A 38 -3.82 -6.53 -4.72
C VAL A 38 -4.02 -5.06 -4.33
N PHE A 39 -4.02 -4.13 -5.29
CA PHE A 39 -4.19 -2.70 -5.04
C PHE A 39 -5.66 -2.29 -5.03
N ALA A 40 -6.51 -3.01 -5.77
CA ALA A 40 -7.94 -2.77 -5.86
C ALA A 40 -8.74 -4.10 -5.86
N PRO A 41 -8.75 -4.85 -4.74
CA PRO A 41 -9.50 -6.10 -4.68
C PRO A 41 -11.01 -5.83 -4.70
N GLU A 42 -11.73 -6.57 -5.55
CA GLU A 42 -13.21 -6.48 -5.63
C GLU A 42 -13.89 -6.93 -4.33
N GLY A 43 -13.26 -7.88 -3.62
CA GLY A 43 -13.74 -8.44 -2.37
C GLY A 43 -12.62 -8.63 -1.37
N VAL A 44 -12.93 -8.36 -0.10
CA VAL A 44 -12.04 -8.61 1.03
C VAL A 44 -12.77 -9.49 2.05
N VAL A 45 -12.00 -10.30 2.77
CA VAL A 45 -12.49 -11.10 3.88
C VAL A 45 -12.31 -10.36 5.21
N TRP A 46 -11.35 -9.43 5.23
CA TRP A 46 -11.06 -8.57 6.36
C TRP A 46 -10.35 -7.32 5.86
N ALA A 47 -10.63 -6.17 6.46
CA ALA A 47 -9.89 -4.94 6.21
C ALA A 47 -9.82 -4.06 7.46
N TYR A 48 -8.71 -3.35 7.60
CA TYR A 48 -8.51 -2.33 8.63
C TYR A 48 -7.77 -1.14 8.02
N GLU A 49 -8.15 0.07 8.38
CA GLU A 49 -7.48 1.30 7.94
C GLU A 49 -7.32 2.25 9.11
N GLY A 50 -6.11 2.79 9.29
CA GLY A 50 -5.84 3.69 10.39
C GLY A 50 -4.35 4.07 10.50
N PRO A 51 -3.92 4.49 11.70
CA PRO A 51 -2.50 4.75 11.99
C PRO A 51 -1.63 3.53 11.66
N ALA A 52 -0.40 3.78 11.22
CA ALA A 52 0.54 2.73 10.81
C ALA A 52 0.72 1.65 11.89
N GLU A 53 0.99 2.06 13.14
CA GLU A 53 1.20 1.12 14.25
C GLU A 53 -0.04 0.25 14.51
N CYS A 54 -1.21 0.87 14.62
CA CYS A 54 -2.47 0.16 14.85
C CYS A 54 -2.78 -0.83 13.71
N THR A 55 -2.54 -0.41 12.47
CA THR A 55 -2.82 -1.21 11.27
C THR A 55 -1.90 -2.42 11.18
N VAL A 56 -0.60 -2.24 11.42
CA VAL A 56 0.37 -3.34 11.45
C VAL A 56 0.05 -4.29 12.60
N ARG A 57 -0.30 -3.77 13.79
CA ARG A 57 -0.71 -4.60 14.92
C ARG A 57 -1.97 -5.40 14.62
N ALA A 58 -2.96 -4.81 13.97
CA ALA A 58 -4.18 -5.50 13.55
C ALA A 58 -3.89 -6.63 12.55
N LEU A 59 -3.00 -6.38 11.58
CA LEU A 59 -2.60 -7.38 10.58
C LEU A 59 -1.82 -8.55 11.19
N LEU A 60 -0.87 -8.27 12.09
CA LEU A 60 -0.06 -9.32 12.74
C LEU A 60 -0.85 -10.18 13.74
N ASN A 61 -1.91 -9.61 14.34
CA ASN A 61 -2.82 -10.36 15.20
C ASN A 61 -3.99 -11.00 14.44
N LEU A 62 -4.00 -10.92 13.11
CA LEU A 62 -5.05 -11.49 12.30
C LEU A 62 -4.97 -13.02 12.36
N VAL A 63 -6.05 -13.63 12.83
CA VAL A 63 -6.16 -15.07 13.06
C VAL A 63 -5.82 -15.85 11.78
N HIS A 64 -5.16 -16.98 11.99
CA HIS A 64 -4.91 -18.04 11.03
C HIS A 64 -6.03 -18.27 9.98
N PRO A 65 -5.90 -18.20 8.63
CA PRO A 65 -7.01 -18.52 7.73
C PRO A 65 -7.68 -19.88 7.93
N GLN A 66 -6.93 -20.89 8.40
CA GLN A 66 -7.44 -22.23 8.70
C GLN A 66 -8.01 -22.37 10.12
N HIS A 67 -7.94 -21.33 10.93
CA HIS A 67 -8.50 -21.35 12.28
C HIS A 67 -10.04 -21.31 12.22
N PRO A 68 -10.75 -22.00 13.12
CA PRO A 68 -12.22 -21.98 13.16
C PRO A 68 -12.82 -20.58 13.24
N ASP A 69 -12.16 -19.68 13.97
CA ASP A 69 -12.59 -18.29 14.17
C ASP A 69 -12.05 -17.32 13.10
N ALA A 70 -11.43 -17.84 12.04
CA ALA A 70 -10.97 -16.99 10.96
C ALA A 70 -12.16 -16.30 10.28
N PRO A 71 -12.08 -15.01 9.95
CA PRO A 71 -13.09 -14.38 9.11
C PRO A 71 -13.18 -15.13 7.78
N THR A 72 -14.38 -15.49 7.34
CA THR A 72 -14.60 -16.24 6.07
C THR A 72 -15.50 -15.50 5.09
N GLY A 73 -16.35 -14.58 5.57
CA GLY A 73 -17.28 -13.82 4.74
C GLY A 73 -16.55 -12.83 3.83
N VAL A 74 -16.66 -13.01 2.52
CA VAL A 74 -16.20 -12.02 1.55
C VAL A 74 -17.24 -10.92 1.46
N TYR A 75 -16.81 -9.68 1.64
CA TYR A 75 -17.64 -8.51 1.40
C TYR A 75 -16.98 -7.60 0.36
N ARG A 76 -17.81 -6.90 -0.42
CA ARG A 76 -17.31 -5.89 -1.36
C ARG A 76 -16.71 -4.74 -0.58
N ARG A 77 -15.45 -4.45 -0.82
CA ARG A 77 -14.86 -3.18 -0.37
C ARG A 77 -15.36 -2.12 -1.33
N HIS A 78 -16.06 -1.10 -0.83
CA HIS A 78 -16.30 0.09 -1.65
C HIS A 78 -14.94 0.65 -2.05
N ALA A 79 -14.71 0.76 -3.37
CA ALA A 79 -13.46 1.29 -3.89
C ALA A 79 -13.21 2.66 -3.24
N PRO A 80 -12.00 2.93 -2.71
CA PRO A 80 -11.67 4.29 -2.31
C PRO A 80 -11.82 5.19 -3.56
N PRO A 81 -12.20 6.47 -3.39
CA PRO A 81 -12.24 7.40 -4.51
C PRO A 81 -10.92 7.30 -5.27
N GLY A 82 -11.01 7.22 -6.60
CA GLY A 82 -9.86 7.00 -7.47
C GLY A 82 -8.72 7.97 -7.16
N PRO A 83 -7.47 7.64 -7.55
CA PRO A 83 -6.34 8.53 -7.33
C PRO A 83 -6.75 9.94 -7.80
N PRO A 84 -6.39 11.00 -7.06
CA PRO A 84 -6.68 12.34 -7.53
C PRO A 84 -6.17 12.42 -8.96
N THR A 85 -7.07 12.68 -9.92
CA THR A 85 -6.67 13.01 -11.28
C THR A 85 -5.58 14.05 -11.10
N ARG A 86 -4.33 13.71 -11.47
CA ARG A 86 -3.25 14.69 -11.47
C ARG A 86 -3.82 15.83 -12.28
N ALA A 87 -4.11 16.95 -11.61
CA ALA A 87 -4.58 18.14 -12.29
C ALA A 87 -3.66 18.29 -13.49
N ALA A 88 -4.26 18.31 -14.69
CA ALA A 88 -3.50 18.58 -15.90
C ALA A 88 -2.57 19.74 -15.56
N PRO A 89 -1.28 19.69 -15.95
CA PRO A 89 -0.39 20.80 -15.67
C PRO A 89 -1.12 22.04 -16.17
N ASP A 90 -1.48 22.95 -15.26
CA ASP A 90 -2.01 24.24 -15.66
C ASP A 90 -0.95 24.78 -16.62
N ASP A 91 -1.33 24.94 -17.88
CA ASP A 91 -0.58 25.68 -18.89
C ASP A 91 -0.59 27.17 -18.52
N ASN A 92 -0.25 27.49 -17.26
CA ASN A 92 -0.06 28.82 -16.77
C ASN A 92 1.42 29.18 -16.99
N PRO A 93 1.74 30.02 -18.00
CA PRO A 93 3.12 30.41 -18.30
C PRO A 93 3.80 31.19 -17.16
N ALA A 94 3.09 31.52 -16.07
CA ALA A 94 3.63 32.24 -14.92
C ALA A 94 4.57 31.41 -14.02
N SER A 95 4.36 30.09 -13.85
CA SER A 95 5.16 29.28 -12.90
C SER A 95 6.58 28.96 -13.36
N ALA A 96 6.88 29.08 -14.66
CA ALA A 96 8.21 28.78 -15.20
C ALA A 96 9.28 29.84 -14.83
N ARG A 97 8.87 31.04 -14.39
CA ARG A 97 9.82 32.11 -14.04
C ARG A 97 10.49 31.91 -12.68
N GLU A 98 9.87 31.19 -11.77
CA GLU A 98 10.37 31.09 -10.39
C GLU A 98 11.44 30.01 -10.22
N SER A 99 11.37 28.92 -10.99
CA SER A 99 12.38 27.85 -10.96
C SER A 99 13.77 28.27 -11.47
N ARG A 100 13.89 29.34 -12.28
CA ARG A 100 15.19 29.79 -12.81
C ARG A 100 15.96 30.73 -11.89
N ARG A 101 15.37 31.18 -10.77
CA ARG A 101 16.02 32.12 -9.85
C ARG A 101 16.80 31.43 -8.73
N SER A 102 16.55 30.15 -8.47
CA SER A 102 17.13 29.43 -7.33
C SER A 102 18.45 28.67 -7.64
N THR A 103 18.91 28.64 -8.90
CA THR A 103 20.13 27.92 -9.30
C THR A 103 21.42 28.74 -9.31
N ARG A 104 21.42 29.97 -8.76
CA ARG A 104 22.65 30.79 -8.66
C ARG A 104 23.13 30.93 -7.22
N GLY A 105 23.54 29.79 -6.64
CA GLY A 105 24.46 29.74 -5.48
C GLY A 105 25.93 29.76 -5.97
N PRO A 106 26.87 30.33 -5.20
CA PRO A 106 28.15 30.79 -5.73
C PRO A 106 29.11 29.63 -6.05
N ALA A 107 29.90 29.82 -7.11
CA ALA A 107 30.96 28.92 -7.53
C ALA A 107 31.96 28.67 -6.40
N ARG A 108 32.00 27.44 -5.87
CA ARG A 108 33.09 26.99 -5.01
C ARG A 108 34.33 26.77 -5.87
N ARG A 109 35.30 27.68 -5.71
CA ARG A 109 36.67 27.60 -6.22
C ARG A 109 37.31 26.30 -5.72
N LEU A 110 37.71 25.42 -6.63
CA LEU A 110 38.66 24.35 -6.32
C LEU A 110 40.02 25.01 -6.08
N VAL A 111 40.47 25.02 -4.83
CA VAL A 111 41.87 25.28 -4.49
C VAL A 111 42.58 23.93 -4.51
N THR A 112 43.39 23.72 -5.54
CA THR A 112 44.50 22.76 -5.55
C THR A 112 45.74 23.50 -5.09
N THR A 113 46.43 22.96 -4.09
CA THR A 113 47.81 23.37 -3.73
C THR A 113 48.65 22.15 -3.39
N PRO A 114 49.98 22.24 -3.60
CA PRO A 114 50.85 21.15 -4.04
C PRO A 114 51.33 20.20 -2.94
#